data_AF-A0AAV9FDM9-F1
#
_entry.id   AF-A0AAV9FDM9-F1
#
_cell.length_a   1.000
_cell.length_b   1.000
_cell.length_c   1.000
_cell.angle_alpha   90.00
_cell.angle_beta   90.00
_cell.angle_gamma   90.00
#
_symmetry.space_group_name_H-M   'P 1'
#
loop_
_entity.id
_entity.type
_entity.pdbx_description
1 polymer ?
#
loop_
_entity_poly.entity_id
_entity_poly.type
_entity_poly.pdbx_seq_one_letter_code
_entity_poly.pdbx_strand_id
1 'polypeptide(L)' 'MYGNDFGWGRPVALRSGSSNKADGLVSVYEGGVDGSMDLEISLLHETMSVLMDDMEFTEAISY' A
#
# COMPACT_ATOMS: atom_id res chain seq x y z
N MET A 1 1.49 -12.88 -2.21
CA MET A 1 0.97 -12.92 -0.81
C MET A 1 -0.53 -13.19 -0.78
N TYR A 2 -1.32 -12.57 -1.67
CA TYR A 2 -2.76 -12.89 -1.84
C TYR A 2 -3.07 -14.30 -2.37
N GLY A 3 -2.10 -15.00 -2.96
CA GLY A 3 -2.26 -16.40 -3.39
C GLY A 3 -2.21 -17.46 -2.27
N ASN A 4 -1.88 -17.08 -1.02
CA ASN A 4 -1.79 -18.03 0.08
C ASN A 4 -3.16 -18.29 0.71
N ASP A 5 -3.76 -19.46 0.42
CA ASP A 5 -4.96 -19.95 1.09
C ASP A 5 -4.59 -21.08 2.06
N PHE A 6 -4.86 -20.88 3.35
CA PHE A 6 -4.60 -21.85 4.42
C PHE A 6 -5.79 -22.82 4.67
N GLY A 7 -6.83 -22.75 3.83
CA GLY A 7 -8.07 -23.52 3.97
C GLY A 7 -9.25 -22.72 4.51
N TRP A 8 -9.08 -21.42 4.72
CA TRP A 8 -10.12 -20.49 5.19
C TRP A 8 -10.46 -19.40 4.16
N GLY A 9 -9.95 -19.55 2.93
CA GLY A 9 -10.12 -18.58 1.85
C GLY A 9 -8.90 -17.68 1.68
N ARG A 10 -8.93 -16.90 0.60
CA ARG A 10 -7.84 -15.98 0.24
C ARG A 10 -7.76 -14.79 1.20
N PRO A 11 -6.55 -14.23 1.43
CA PRO A 11 -6.38 -13.01 2.21
C PRO A 11 -7.19 -11.85 1.63
N VAL A 12 -7.78 -11.04 2.50
CA VAL A 12 -8.60 -9.88 2.10
C VAL A 12 -7.74 -8.62 1.92
N ALA A 13 -6.70 -8.47 2.74
CA ALA A 13 -5.78 -7.34 2.68
C ALA A 13 -4.38 -7.75 3.15
N LEU A 14 -3.36 -7.07 2.63
CA LEU A 14 -1.98 -7.16 3.08
C LEU A 14 -1.58 -5.90 3.82
N ARG A 15 -0.93 -6.07 4.97
CA ARG A 15 -0.35 -4.96 5.73
C ARG A 15 1.04 -5.36 6.20
N SER A 16 1.96 -4.42 6.21
CA SER A 16 3.27 -4.63 6.81
C SER A 16 3.28 -4.13 8.28
N GLY A 17 4.24 -4.62 9.06
CA GLY A 17 4.46 -4.15 10.43
C GLY A 17 5.03 -2.73 10.49
N SER A 18 5.15 -2.18 11.70
CA SER A 18 5.69 -0.82 11.92
C SER A 18 7.23 -0.74 11.87
N SER A 19 7.93 -1.86 11.81
CA SER A 19 9.40 -1.90 11.77
C SER A 19 9.96 -1.51 10.40
N ASN A 20 11.22 -1.06 10.38
CA ASN A 20 11.99 -0.77 9.16
C ASN A 20 11.36 0.26 8.22
N LYS A 21 10.58 1.20 8.75
CA LYS A 21 10.05 2.33 7.99
C LYS A 21 11.03 3.50 8.07
N ALA A 22 11.52 3.92 6.92
CA ALA A 22 12.33 5.13 6.77
C ALA A 22 11.58 6.11 5.87
N ASP A 23 11.88 7.40 6.00
CA ASP A 23 11.36 8.41 5.08
C ASP A 23 11.77 8.08 3.63
N GLY A 24 10.82 8.18 2.71
CA GLY A 24 11.00 7.82 1.30
C GLY A 24 10.91 6.33 0.99
N LEU A 25 10.68 5.46 1.98
CA LEU A 25 10.51 4.03 1.71
C LEU A 25 9.15 3.76 1.08
N VAL A 26 9.18 3.13 -0.10
CA VAL A 26 8.00 2.63 -0.81
C VAL A 26 8.11 1.13 -0.96
N SER A 27 7.12 0.41 -0.41
CA SER A 27 6.96 -1.03 -0.64
C SER A 27 5.79 -1.26 -1.58
N VAL A 28 6.01 -2.12 -2.57
CA VAL A 28 5.01 -2.48 -3.58
C VAL A 28 4.67 -3.95 -3.42
N TYR A 29 3.38 -4.24 -3.39
CA TYR A 29 2.84 -5.59 -3.34
C TYR A 29 1.92 -5.82 -4.52
N GLU A 30 1.84 -7.08 -4.96
CA GLU A 30 0.73 -7.53 -5.78
C GLU A 30 -0.59 -7.25 -5.04
N GLY A 31 -1.57 -6.64 -5.71
CA GLY A 31 -2.85 -6.30 -5.10
C GLY A 31 -3.82 -7.48 -5.02
N GLY A 32 -4.94 -7.28 -4.31
CA GLY A 32 -5.94 -8.34 -4.09
C GLY A 32 -6.76 -8.72 -5.32
N VAL A 33 -6.68 -7.93 -6.39
CA VAL A 33 -7.35 -8.15 -7.68
C VAL A 33 -6.29 -8.33 -8.77
N ASP A 34 -6.54 -9.24 -9.73
CA ASP A 34 -5.62 -9.46 -10.84
C ASP A 34 -5.31 -8.15 -11.59
N GLY A 35 -4.02 -7.82 -11.69
CA GLY A 35 -3.52 -6.60 -12.32
C GLY A 35 -3.49 -5.36 -11.42
N SER A 36 -3.95 -5.45 -10.17
CA SER A 36 -3.83 -4.38 -9.17
C SER A 36 -2.52 -4.43 -8.39
N MET A 37 -2.20 -3.35 -7.70
CA MET A 37 -1.03 -3.23 -6.83
C MET A 37 -1.42 -2.52 -5.55
N ASP A 38 -0.88 -3.00 -4.42
CA ASP A 38 -0.99 -2.32 -3.13
C ASP A 38 0.33 -1.63 -2.81
N LEU A 39 0.23 -0.37 -2.37
CA LEU A 39 1.38 0.46 -2.06
C LEU A 39 1.40 0.79 -0.57
N GLU A 40 2.58 0.69 0.02
CA GLU A 40 2.84 1.21 1.34
C GLU A 40 3.97 2.24 1.27
N ILE A 41 3.62 3.48 1.60
CA ILE A 41 4.50 4.64 1.47
C ILE A 41 4.77 5.20 2.86
N SER A 42 6.04 5.27 3.26
CA SER A 42 6.48 5.89 4.50
C SER A 42 7.17 7.22 4.19
N LEU A 43 6.52 8.31 4.56
CA LEU A 43 7.02 9.67 4.37
C LEU A 43 6.93 10.44 5.69
N LEU A 44 7.75 11.48 5.80
CA LEU A 44 7.53 12.53 6.79
C LEU A 44 6.13 13.13 6.62
N HIS A 45 5.58 13.59 7.75
CA HIS A 45 4.22 14.13 7.80
C HIS A 45 4.00 15.27 6.79
N GLU A 46 4.96 16.18 6.65
CA GLU A 46 4.89 17.31 5.72
C GLU A 46 4.79 16.83 4.27
N THR A 47 5.65 15.90 3.86
CA THR A 47 5.66 15.33 2.51
C THR A 47 4.39 14.52 2.22
N MET A 48 3.92 13.72 3.19
CA MET A 48 2.68 12.96 3.06
C MET A 48 1.47 13.90 2.87
N SER A 49 1.44 15.02 3.60
CA SER A 49 0.34 15.98 3.48
C SER A 49 0.28 16.60 2.09
N VAL A 50 1.43 17.01 1.54
CA VAL A 50 1.50 17.54 0.17
C VAL A 50 1.12 16.49 -0.87
N LEU A 51 1.54 15.24 -0.69
CA LEU A 51 1.17 14.14 -1.60
C LEU A 51 -0.35 13.86 -1.58
N MET A 52 -0.98 13.96 -0.42
CA MET A 52 -2.42 13.74 -0.26
C MET A 52 -3.27 14.92 -0.76
N ASP A 53 -2.67 16.10 -0.94
CA ASP A 53 -3.32 17.25 -1.59
C ASP A 53 -3.17 17.24 -3.11
N ASP A 54 -2.34 16.33 -3.66
CA ASP A 54 -2.15 16.18 -5.10
C ASP A 54 -3.33 15.43 -5.74
N MET A 55 -4.02 16.10 -6.67
CA MET A 55 -5.22 15.58 -7.31
C MET A 55 -4.91 14.42 -8.27
N GLU A 56 -3.81 14.50 -9.01
CA GLU A 56 -3.40 13.44 -9.95
C GLU A 56 -3.09 12.15 -9.17
N PHE A 57 -2.42 12.28 -8.03
CA PHE A 57 -2.12 11.15 -7.16
C PHE A 57 -3.38 10.57 -6.51
N THR A 58 -4.22 11.42 -5.90
CA THR A 58 -5.42 10.96 -5.18
C THR A 58 -6.48 10.34 -6.10
N GLU A 59 -6.58 10.78 -7.36
CA GLU A 59 -7.43 10.14 -8.37
C GLU A 59 -6.89 8.77 -8.83
N ALA A 60 -5.58 8.55 -8.72
CA ALA A 60 -4.93 7.31 -9.15
C ALA A 60 -4.95 6.20 -8.08
N ILE A 61 -5.24 6.52 -6.81
CA ILE A 61 -5.24 5.56 -5.70
C ILE A 61 -6.65 5.25 -5.20
N SER A 62 -6.79 4.08 -4.57
CA SER A 62 -8.03 3.64 -3.92
C SER A 62 -7.71 3.26 -2.47
N TYR A 63 -8.53 3.74 -1.52
CA TYR A 63 -8.35 3.52 -0.08
C TYR A 63 -9.19 2.36 0.46
#